data_AF-D6AIV6-F1
#
_entry.id   AF-D6AIV6-F1
#
_cell.length_a   1.000
_cell.length_b   1.000
_cell.length_c   1.000
_cell.angle_alpha   90.00
_cell.angle_beta   90.00
_cell.angle_gamma   90.00
#
_symmetry.space_group_name_H-M   'P 1'
#
loop_
_entity.id
_entity.type
_entity.pdbx_description
1 polymer ?
#
loop_
_entity_poly.entity_id
_entity_poly.type
_entity_poly.pdbx_seq_one_letter_code
_entity_poly.pdbx_strand_id
1 'polypeptide(L)'
;MRVAACDVADREAMAALLASVPADAPLTGVVHTAGVIDDGVITALTPERLDTVFRPKVDAALVLDELTRDLDLSAFVLYSSAAGTFGSPGQGNYAAANAFLDALAQRRRAAGLPATSVAWGGWAESSGMTAHLAASDLQRMSRGGGVELTSEEGLEVFDRAWRDPAPVLVAAKLDFVTLQAQAAAGSVHSLLRGLITTRRQTTQPQRPAGPRLAEQLAATSPARQEEFLLDVVRREVAATLGHASGGQVDADQGFSDIGFDSLLAVELRNKLTELTTLRLPATLVFDYPTPRSLARFLKKELRPESNGTHDVAGREDEFRRMLATTPMARFEELGLMHTLMALLDEQGSEAAGTAAVAEQQQDSTSLIREMGVDDLIARAMKETRNQ
;
A
#
# COMPACT_ATOMS: atom_id res chain seq x y z
N MET A 1 -32.10 -19.65 24.28
CA MET A 1 -31.36 -19.42 23.02
C MET A 1 -32.25 -19.83 21.87
N ARG A 2 -32.42 -18.98 20.86
CA ARG A 2 -33.15 -19.30 19.61
C ARG A 2 -32.15 -19.23 18.46
N VAL A 3 -32.19 -20.23 17.58
CA VAL A 3 -31.43 -20.25 16.33
C VAL A 3 -32.44 -20.21 15.19
N ALA A 4 -32.22 -19.34 14.22
CA ALA A 4 -33.07 -19.18 13.05
C ALA A 4 -32.20 -19.16 11.79
N ALA A 5 -32.67 -19.79 10.72
CA ALA A 5 -32.07 -19.64 9.40
C ALA A 5 -32.57 -18.33 8.79
N CYS A 6 -31.66 -17.40 8.52
CA CYS A 6 -31.96 -16.10 7.93
C CYS A 6 -30.71 -15.58 7.22
N ASP A 7 -30.85 -15.18 5.95
CA ASP A 7 -29.82 -14.35 5.30
C ASP A 7 -30.01 -12.92 5.80
N VAL A 8 -28.96 -12.33 6.37
CA VAL A 8 -29.02 -10.97 6.94
C VAL A 8 -29.08 -9.93 5.82
N ALA A 9 -28.60 -10.25 4.62
CA ALA A 9 -28.71 -9.38 3.45
C ALA A 9 -30.10 -9.45 2.79
N ASP A 10 -30.94 -10.42 3.16
CA ASP A 10 -32.34 -10.49 2.72
C ASP A 10 -33.20 -9.64 3.67
N ARG A 11 -33.59 -8.46 3.19
CA ARG A 11 -34.39 -7.50 3.95
C ARG A 11 -35.74 -8.06 4.39
N GLU A 12 -36.42 -8.84 3.54
CA GLU A 12 -37.74 -9.38 3.87
C GLU A 12 -37.63 -10.48 4.93
N ALA A 13 -36.67 -11.39 4.76
CA ALA A 13 -36.40 -12.44 5.74
C ALA A 13 -35.99 -11.85 7.09
N MET A 14 -35.12 -10.83 7.10
CA MET A 14 -34.67 -10.17 8.32
C MET A 14 -35.81 -9.41 9.00
N ALA A 15 -36.67 -8.71 8.25
CA ALA A 15 -37.85 -8.05 8.80
C ALA A 15 -38.82 -9.04 9.44
N ALA A 16 -39.09 -10.17 8.78
CA ALA A 16 -39.92 -11.24 9.34
C ALA A 16 -39.32 -11.83 10.63
N LEU A 17 -37.99 -12.02 10.66
CA LEU A 17 -37.30 -12.50 11.85
C LEU A 17 -37.38 -11.49 13.01
N LEU A 18 -37.19 -10.20 12.75
CA LEU A 18 -37.33 -9.14 13.76
C LEU A 18 -38.75 -9.04 14.31
N ALA A 19 -39.76 -9.14 13.44
CA ALA A 19 -41.17 -9.13 13.85
C ALA A 19 -41.57 -10.34 14.73
N SER A 20 -40.80 -11.42 14.67
CA SER A 20 -41.01 -12.61 15.53
C SER A 20 -40.43 -12.49 16.94
N VAL A 21 -39.74 -11.39 17.26
CA VAL A 21 -39.20 -11.14 18.61
C VAL A 21 -40.35 -10.79 19.56
N PRO A 22 -40.49 -11.48 20.71
CA PRO A 22 -41.59 -11.23 21.65
C PRO A 22 -41.58 -9.79 22.20
N ALA A 23 -42.76 -9.18 22.34
CA ALA A 23 -42.91 -7.82 22.85
C ALA A 23 -42.52 -7.66 24.33
N ASP A 24 -42.58 -8.74 25.11
CA ASP A 24 -42.16 -8.80 26.52
C ASP A 24 -40.63 -8.99 26.69
N ALA A 25 -39.91 -9.26 25.60
CA ALA A 25 -38.47 -9.38 25.55
C ALA A 25 -37.92 -8.71 24.27
N PRO A 26 -38.03 -7.37 24.15
CA PRO A 26 -37.66 -6.64 22.94
C PRO A 26 -36.17 -6.78 22.63
N LEU A 27 -35.83 -6.64 21.35
CA LEU A 27 -34.44 -6.61 20.90
C LEU A 27 -33.74 -5.34 21.44
N THR A 28 -32.71 -5.53 22.26
CA THR A 28 -31.95 -4.43 22.89
C THR A 28 -30.52 -4.30 22.36
N GLY A 29 -30.07 -5.23 21.51
CA GLY A 29 -28.72 -5.21 20.98
C GLY A 29 -28.57 -6.03 19.71
N VAL A 30 -27.71 -5.55 18.81
CA VAL A 30 -27.31 -6.25 17.58
C VAL A 30 -25.80 -6.43 17.61
N VAL A 31 -25.34 -7.65 17.30
CA VAL A 31 -23.92 -7.96 17.08
C VAL A 31 -23.81 -8.61 15.72
N HIS A 32 -23.26 -7.88 14.75
CA HIS A 32 -23.11 -8.34 13.38
C HIS A 32 -21.73 -8.96 13.18
N THR A 33 -21.69 -10.28 13.09
CA THR A 33 -20.47 -11.10 12.92
C THR A 33 -20.40 -11.79 11.54
N ALA A 34 -21.40 -11.57 10.68
CA ALA A 34 -21.45 -12.24 9.39
C ALA A 34 -20.37 -11.69 8.45
N GLY A 35 -19.83 -12.58 7.62
CA GLY A 35 -18.86 -12.22 6.60
C GLY A 35 -18.25 -13.46 5.98
N VAL A 36 -17.60 -13.25 4.85
CA VAL A 36 -16.75 -14.22 4.16
C VAL A 36 -15.51 -13.50 3.63
N ILE A 37 -14.50 -14.26 3.24
CA ILE A 37 -13.27 -13.76 2.63
C ILE A 37 -13.15 -14.38 1.22
N ASP A 38 -12.68 -13.60 0.27
CA ASP A 38 -12.36 -14.05 -1.08
C ASP A 38 -11.13 -13.26 -1.57
N ASP A 39 -9.94 -13.76 -1.23
CA ASP A 39 -8.69 -13.03 -1.46
C ASP A 39 -8.31 -12.97 -2.94
N GLY A 40 -7.83 -11.80 -3.34
CA GLY A 40 -7.32 -11.50 -4.66
C GLY A 40 -6.58 -10.18 -4.69
N VAL A 41 -5.49 -10.13 -5.46
CA VAL A 41 -4.87 -8.84 -5.81
C VAL A 41 -5.89 -7.96 -6.51
N ILE A 42 -5.77 -6.63 -6.38
CA ILE A 42 -6.75 -5.67 -6.91
C ILE A 42 -7.05 -5.90 -8.40
N THR A 43 -6.04 -6.25 -9.19
CA THR A 43 -6.16 -6.51 -10.63
C THR A 43 -6.92 -7.80 -10.97
N ALA A 44 -7.12 -8.69 -10.00
CA ALA A 44 -7.86 -9.94 -10.16
C ALA A 44 -9.26 -9.88 -9.53
N LEU A 45 -9.65 -8.75 -8.92
CA LEU A 45 -10.99 -8.58 -8.36
C LEU A 45 -12.03 -8.48 -9.48
N THR A 46 -13.07 -9.30 -9.37
CA THR A 46 -14.26 -9.23 -10.24
C THR A 46 -15.46 -8.72 -9.43
N PRO A 47 -16.54 -8.26 -10.10
CA PRO A 47 -17.78 -7.90 -9.42
C PRO A 47 -18.31 -9.01 -8.50
N GLU A 48 -18.21 -10.27 -8.91
CA GLU A 48 -18.69 -11.43 -8.15
C GLU A 48 -17.87 -11.65 -6.87
N ARG A 49 -16.54 -11.48 -6.93
CA ARG A 49 -15.65 -11.56 -5.76
C ARG A 49 -15.86 -10.40 -4.78
N LEU A 50 -16.23 -9.23 -5.29
CA LEU A 50 -16.64 -8.10 -4.47
C LEU A 50 -17.98 -8.40 -3.79
N ASP A 51 -19.00 -8.80 -4.57
CA ASP A 51 -20.35 -9.08 -4.08
C ASP A 51 -20.35 -10.19 -3.03
N THR A 52 -19.55 -11.24 -3.22
CA THR A 52 -19.38 -12.33 -2.26
C THR A 52 -18.97 -11.82 -0.88
N VAL A 53 -18.04 -10.87 -0.80
CA VAL A 53 -17.55 -10.29 0.47
C VAL A 53 -18.47 -9.18 0.98
N PHE A 54 -19.04 -8.37 0.08
CA PHE A 54 -19.88 -7.22 0.42
C PHE A 54 -21.25 -7.66 0.93
N ARG A 55 -21.90 -8.62 0.29
CA ARG A 55 -23.25 -9.06 0.65
C ARG A 55 -23.42 -9.40 2.14
N PRO A 56 -22.62 -10.30 2.74
CA PRO A 56 -22.80 -10.65 4.15
C PRO A 56 -22.29 -9.60 5.13
N LYS A 57 -21.58 -8.54 4.67
CA LYS A 57 -21.05 -7.45 5.51
C LYS A 57 -21.77 -6.13 5.27
N VAL A 58 -21.54 -5.54 4.10
CA VAL A 58 -22.05 -4.22 3.71
C VAL A 58 -23.57 -4.24 3.59
N ASP A 59 -24.13 -5.11 2.76
CA ASP A 59 -25.58 -5.13 2.50
C ASP A 59 -26.33 -5.57 3.76
N ALA A 60 -25.84 -6.61 4.42
CA ALA A 60 -26.35 -7.06 5.71
C ALA A 60 -26.35 -5.96 6.79
N ALA A 61 -25.26 -5.19 6.92
CA ALA A 61 -25.20 -4.11 7.90
C ALA A 61 -26.13 -2.93 7.54
N LEU A 62 -26.34 -2.65 6.25
CA LEU A 62 -27.34 -1.67 5.79
C LEU A 62 -28.76 -2.11 6.13
N VAL A 63 -29.11 -3.38 5.87
CA VAL A 63 -30.41 -3.95 6.23
C VAL A 63 -30.64 -3.86 7.74
N LEU A 64 -29.63 -4.21 8.54
CA LEU A 64 -29.71 -4.08 10.00
C LEU A 64 -29.85 -2.63 10.45
N ASP A 65 -29.08 -1.69 9.89
CA ASP A 65 -29.16 -0.26 10.21
C ASP A 65 -30.57 0.29 9.93
N GLU A 66 -31.15 -0.08 8.79
CA GLU A 66 -32.49 0.35 8.36
C GLU A 66 -33.58 -0.24 9.27
N LEU A 67 -33.62 -1.56 9.42
CA LEU A 67 -34.71 -2.25 10.10
C LEU A 67 -34.68 -2.09 11.63
N THR A 68 -33.54 -1.69 12.20
CA THR A 68 -33.40 -1.48 13.65
C THR A 68 -33.26 -0.01 14.04
N ARG A 69 -33.43 0.92 13.09
CA ARG A 69 -33.19 2.36 13.30
C ARG A 69 -34.06 2.96 14.39
N ASP A 70 -35.33 2.55 14.44
CA ASP A 70 -36.34 3.07 15.36
C ASP A 70 -36.50 2.21 16.63
N LEU A 71 -35.65 1.19 16.80
CA LEU A 71 -35.63 0.36 18.01
C LEU A 71 -34.76 1.01 19.10
N ASP A 72 -35.18 0.85 20.35
CA ASP A 72 -34.43 1.32 21.53
C ASP A 72 -33.25 0.37 21.83
N LEU A 73 -32.28 0.35 20.90
CA LEU A 73 -31.07 -0.44 21.06
C LEU A 73 -30.15 0.22 22.08
N SER A 74 -29.53 -0.61 22.91
CA SER A 74 -28.40 -0.23 23.77
C SER A 74 -27.06 -0.50 23.09
N ALA A 75 -27.02 -1.40 22.09
CA ALA A 75 -25.80 -1.81 21.41
C ALA A 75 -26.06 -2.12 19.92
N PHE A 76 -25.15 -1.67 19.05
CA PHE A 76 -25.10 -2.07 17.64
C PHE A 76 -23.63 -2.28 17.28
N VAL A 77 -23.16 -3.51 17.40
CA VAL A 77 -21.73 -3.84 17.28
C VAL A 77 -21.45 -4.46 15.92
N LEU A 78 -20.50 -3.89 15.19
CA LEU A 78 -20.05 -4.37 13.89
C LEU A 78 -18.68 -5.04 14.04
N TYR A 79 -18.55 -6.29 13.62
CA TYR A 79 -17.24 -6.96 13.54
C TYR A 79 -16.53 -6.57 12.25
N SER A 80 -15.64 -5.60 12.40
CA SER A 80 -14.72 -5.13 11.36
C SER A 80 -13.37 -5.86 11.49
N SER A 81 -12.38 -5.44 10.70
CA SER A 81 -11.04 -5.99 10.72
C SER A 81 -10.00 -4.88 10.64
N ALA A 82 -8.89 -5.08 11.35
CA ALA A 82 -7.69 -4.26 11.24
C ALA A 82 -7.20 -4.12 9.77
N ALA A 83 -7.53 -5.07 8.89
CA ALA A 83 -7.26 -4.98 7.46
C ALA A 83 -7.91 -3.75 6.79
N GLY A 84 -9.05 -3.26 7.28
CA GLY A 84 -9.65 -2.00 6.80
C GLY A 84 -8.87 -0.74 7.20
N THR A 85 -8.03 -0.83 8.24
CA THR A 85 -7.21 0.27 8.74
C THR A 85 -5.77 0.22 8.21
N PHE A 86 -5.13 -0.94 8.26
CA PHE A 86 -3.73 -1.10 7.88
C PHE A 86 -3.55 -1.56 6.41
N GLY A 87 -4.63 -2.02 5.78
CA GLY A 87 -4.54 -2.79 4.55
C GLY A 87 -4.03 -4.21 4.82
N SER A 88 -4.31 -5.12 3.88
CA SER A 88 -3.72 -6.46 3.86
C SER A 88 -3.52 -6.89 2.41
N PRO A 89 -2.32 -7.36 2.02
CA PRO A 89 -2.04 -7.79 0.65
C PRO A 89 -3.01 -8.87 0.17
N GLY A 90 -3.68 -8.63 -0.95
CA GLY A 90 -4.67 -9.56 -1.50
C GLY A 90 -6.07 -9.44 -0.90
N GLN A 91 -6.32 -8.53 0.04
CA GLN A 91 -7.63 -8.41 0.71
C GLN A 91 -8.34 -7.09 0.39
N GLY A 92 -8.25 -6.62 -0.86
CA GLY A 92 -8.79 -5.30 -1.26
C GLY A 92 -10.30 -5.17 -1.06
N ASN A 93 -11.07 -6.19 -1.46
CA ASN A 93 -12.51 -6.29 -1.23
C ASN A 93 -12.86 -6.35 0.27
N TYR A 94 -12.16 -7.17 1.04
CA TYR A 94 -12.39 -7.32 2.48
C TYR A 94 -12.03 -6.06 3.26
N ALA A 95 -10.92 -5.41 2.95
CA ALA A 95 -10.53 -4.13 3.54
C ALA A 95 -11.59 -3.05 3.26
N ALA A 96 -12.09 -2.96 2.02
CA ALA A 96 -13.14 -2.02 1.66
C ALA A 96 -14.46 -2.28 2.40
N ALA A 97 -14.89 -3.54 2.51
CA ALA A 97 -16.09 -3.91 3.25
C ALA A 97 -15.99 -3.56 4.74
N ASN A 98 -14.84 -3.79 5.37
CA ASN A 98 -14.61 -3.45 6.77
C ASN A 98 -14.52 -1.93 7.01
N ALA A 99 -13.86 -1.19 6.11
CA ALA A 99 -13.85 0.27 6.16
C ALA A 99 -15.27 0.87 6.00
N PHE A 100 -16.15 0.23 5.23
CA PHE A 100 -17.57 0.61 5.17
C PHE A 100 -18.27 0.42 6.53
N LEU A 101 -18.04 -0.69 7.23
CA LEU A 101 -18.60 -0.92 8.57
C LEU A 101 -18.14 0.16 9.57
N ASP A 102 -16.86 0.52 9.50
CA ASP A 102 -16.29 1.59 10.33
C ASP A 102 -17.00 2.93 10.06
N ALA A 103 -17.21 3.27 8.79
CA ALA A 103 -17.94 4.47 8.39
C ALA A 103 -19.43 4.43 8.79
N LEU A 104 -20.07 3.26 8.72
CA LEU A 104 -21.45 3.07 9.15
C LEU A 104 -21.60 3.31 10.65
N ALA A 105 -20.68 2.81 11.48
CA ALA A 105 -20.69 3.05 12.92
C ALA A 105 -20.55 4.55 13.25
N GLN A 106 -19.64 5.24 12.55
CA GLN A 106 -19.50 6.71 12.66
C GLN A 106 -20.79 7.42 12.27
N ARG A 107 -21.42 7.04 11.15
CA ARG A 107 -22.68 7.62 10.66
C ARG A 107 -23.82 7.43 11.67
N ARG A 108 -23.96 6.24 12.25
CA ARG A 108 -24.99 5.95 13.27
C ARG A 108 -24.77 6.79 14.53
N ARG A 109 -23.54 6.86 15.03
CA ARG A 109 -23.19 7.70 16.19
C ARG A 109 -23.45 9.19 15.94
N ALA A 110 -23.12 9.69 14.76
CA ALA A 110 -23.42 11.07 14.36
C ALA A 110 -24.93 11.36 14.33
N ALA A 111 -25.76 10.34 14.12
CA ALA A 111 -27.22 10.42 14.19
C ALA A 111 -27.77 10.19 15.62
N GLY A 112 -26.93 10.07 16.64
CA GLY A 112 -27.33 9.82 18.03
C GLY A 112 -27.72 8.37 18.33
N LEU A 113 -27.52 7.45 17.39
CA LEU A 113 -27.81 6.02 17.55
C LEU A 113 -26.57 5.28 18.08
N PRO A 114 -26.74 4.23 18.91
CA PRO A 114 -25.61 3.40 19.32
C PRO A 114 -25.00 2.73 18.10
N ALA A 115 -23.67 2.75 18.03
CA ALA A 115 -22.89 1.88 17.16
C ALA A 115 -21.42 1.81 17.59
N THR A 116 -20.82 0.63 17.49
CA THR A 116 -19.38 0.44 17.67
C THR A 116 -18.89 -0.53 16.60
N SER A 117 -17.95 -0.09 15.77
CA SER A 117 -17.18 -0.98 14.90
C SER A 117 -15.89 -1.39 15.60
N VAL A 118 -15.65 -2.69 15.70
CA VAL A 118 -14.41 -3.22 16.27
C VAL A 118 -13.58 -3.82 15.15
N ALA A 119 -12.49 -3.14 14.79
CA ALA A 119 -11.52 -3.58 13.81
C ALA A 119 -10.54 -4.57 14.46
N TRP A 120 -10.89 -5.85 14.40
CA TRP A 120 -10.15 -6.92 15.07
C TRP A 120 -8.82 -7.24 14.39
N GLY A 121 -7.80 -7.48 15.22
CA GLY A 121 -6.57 -8.17 14.83
C GLY A 121 -6.76 -9.68 14.64
N GLY A 122 -5.66 -10.42 14.50
CA GLY A 122 -5.69 -11.88 14.37
C GLY A 122 -6.17 -12.56 15.66
N TRP A 123 -6.94 -13.64 15.52
CA TRP A 123 -7.39 -14.49 16.63
C TRP A 123 -6.63 -15.81 16.59
N ALA A 124 -6.23 -16.32 17.76
CA ALA A 124 -5.40 -17.51 17.90
C ALA A 124 -6.16 -18.80 17.57
N GLU A 125 -7.44 -18.87 17.92
CA GLU A 125 -8.27 -20.04 17.64
C GLU A 125 -8.79 -20.03 16.20
N SER A 126 -8.44 -21.06 15.43
CA SER A 126 -8.96 -21.29 14.09
C SER A 126 -10.38 -21.84 14.14
N SER A 127 -11.38 -20.97 14.03
CA SER A 127 -12.79 -21.37 13.92
C SER A 127 -13.56 -20.45 12.95
N GLY A 128 -14.45 -21.03 12.14
CA GLY A 128 -15.23 -20.28 11.17
C GLY A 128 -14.36 -19.56 10.12
N MET A 129 -14.52 -18.24 9.98
CA MET A 129 -13.76 -17.43 9.02
C MET A 129 -12.24 -17.48 9.29
N THR A 130 -11.81 -17.59 10.55
CA THR A 130 -10.37 -17.68 10.88
C THR A 130 -9.76 -19.03 10.53
N ALA A 131 -10.58 -20.05 10.23
CA ALA A 131 -10.11 -21.31 9.66
C ALA A 131 -9.77 -21.19 8.16
N HIS A 132 -10.31 -20.17 7.48
CA HIS A 132 -10.01 -19.85 6.07
C HIS A 132 -9.04 -18.68 5.90
N LEU A 133 -8.63 -18.00 6.98
CA LEU A 133 -7.43 -17.17 6.93
C LEU A 133 -6.31 -18.10 6.48
N ALA A 134 -5.81 -17.88 5.27
CA ALA A 134 -4.66 -18.61 4.79
C ALA A 134 -3.56 -18.45 5.86
N ALA A 135 -2.85 -19.53 6.18
CA ALA A 135 -1.76 -19.49 7.17
C ALA A 135 -0.76 -18.35 6.88
N SER A 136 -0.69 -17.88 5.63
CA SER A 136 0.04 -16.69 5.18
C SER A 136 -0.43 -15.38 5.83
N ASP A 137 -1.72 -15.16 6.08
CA ASP A 137 -2.26 -13.89 6.60
C ASP A 137 -1.94 -13.70 8.09
N LEU A 138 -2.11 -14.76 8.88
CA LEU A 138 -1.69 -14.80 10.29
C LEU A 138 -0.16 -14.62 10.41
N GLN A 139 0.59 -15.22 9.50
CA GLN A 139 2.04 -15.07 9.45
C GLN A 139 2.48 -13.68 8.99
N ARG A 140 1.69 -12.97 8.16
CA ARG A 140 1.95 -11.58 7.73
C ARG A 140 1.66 -10.59 8.84
N MET A 141 0.58 -10.75 9.59
CA MET A 141 0.29 -9.93 10.77
C MET A 141 1.36 -10.09 11.85
N SER A 142 1.81 -11.33 12.08
CA SER A 142 2.94 -11.62 12.98
C SER A 142 4.23 -10.91 12.57
N ARG A 143 4.51 -10.83 11.25
CA ARG A 143 5.67 -10.10 10.71
C ARG A 143 5.57 -8.59 10.92
N GLY A 144 4.38 -8.02 11.07
CA GLY A 144 4.16 -6.60 11.35
C GLY A 144 4.18 -6.23 12.84
N GLY A 145 4.56 -7.16 13.73
CA GLY A 145 4.49 -6.96 15.18
C GLY A 145 3.08 -7.15 15.77
N GLY A 146 2.14 -7.72 15.00
CA GLY A 146 0.86 -8.17 15.52
C GLY A 146 0.99 -9.48 16.28
N VAL A 147 0.23 -9.63 17.35
CA VAL A 147 0.11 -10.87 18.12
C VAL A 147 -1.34 -11.32 18.05
N GLU A 148 -1.55 -12.63 17.97
CA GLU A 148 -2.89 -13.20 18.00
C GLU A 148 -3.53 -13.01 19.38
N LEU A 149 -4.80 -12.62 19.37
CA LEU A 149 -5.67 -12.57 20.55
C LEU A 149 -6.24 -13.95 20.81
N THR A 150 -6.17 -14.45 22.04
CA THR A 150 -6.98 -15.62 22.42
C THR A 150 -8.45 -15.25 22.47
N SER A 151 -9.33 -16.25 22.45
CA SER A 151 -10.77 -16.01 22.55
C SER A 151 -11.17 -15.35 23.87
N GLU A 152 -10.45 -15.68 24.96
CA GLU A 152 -10.62 -15.04 26.26
C GLU A 152 -10.24 -13.55 26.20
N GLU A 153 -9.06 -13.22 25.64
CA GLU A 153 -8.62 -11.83 25.46
C GLU A 153 -9.57 -11.05 24.54
N GLY A 154 -10.03 -11.67 23.45
CA GLY A 154 -10.97 -11.09 22.51
C GLY A 154 -12.32 -10.76 23.14
N LEU A 155 -12.85 -11.65 24.00
CA LEU A 155 -14.09 -11.42 24.74
C LEU A 155 -13.94 -10.33 25.80
N GLU A 156 -12.80 -10.26 26.51
CA GLU A 156 -12.52 -9.16 27.43
C GLU A 156 -12.48 -7.81 26.72
N VAL A 157 -11.87 -7.76 25.54
CA VAL A 157 -11.86 -6.56 24.70
C VAL A 157 -13.25 -6.23 24.19
N PHE A 158 -14.03 -7.22 23.76
CA PHE A 158 -15.41 -7.02 23.31
C PHE A 158 -16.27 -6.38 24.40
N ASP A 159 -16.19 -6.89 25.63
CA ASP A 159 -16.92 -6.33 26.77
C ASP A 159 -16.60 -4.85 27.01
N ARG A 160 -15.35 -4.44 26.79
CA ARG A 160 -14.97 -3.02 26.92
C ARG A 160 -15.39 -2.20 25.70
N ALA A 161 -15.25 -2.77 24.50
CA ALA A 161 -15.37 -2.06 23.25
C ALA A 161 -16.76 -1.44 23.01
N TRP A 162 -17.84 -2.21 23.20
CA TRP A 162 -19.19 -1.71 22.90
C TRP A 162 -19.67 -0.62 23.87
N ARG A 163 -19.02 -0.48 25.02
CA ARG A 163 -19.29 0.55 26.04
C ARG A 163 -18.46 1.82 25.82
N ASP A 164 -17.46 1.77 24.95
CA ASP A 164 -16.60 2.92 24.66
C ASP A 164 -17.39 4.00 23.88
N PRO A 165 -17.14 5.29 24.15
CA PRO A 165 -17.76 6.37 23.39
C PRO A 165 -17.28 6.45 21.93
N ALA A 166 -16.12 5.90 21.59
CA ALA A 166 -15.59 5.93 20.23
C ALA A 166 -16.42 5.03 19.29
N PRO A 167 -16.77 5.53 18.09
CA PRO A 167 -17.53 4.74 17.10
C PRO A 167 -16.71 3.59 16.51
N VAL A 168 -15.38 3.72 16.48
CA VAL A 168 -14.47 2.76 15.84
C VAL A 168 -13.28 2.53 16.74
N LEU A 169 -12.99 1.25 17.01
CA LEU A 169 -11.87 0.82 17.84
C LEU A 169 -11.05 -0.22 17.08
N VAL A 170 -9.72 -0.10 17.13
CA VAL A 170 -8.82 -1.16 16.64
C VAL A 170 -8.47 -2.06 17.83
N ALA A 171 -8.90 -3.31 17.77
CA ALA A 171 -8.65 -4.33 18.78
C ALA A 171 -7.53 -5.25 18.31
N ALA A 172 -6.28 -4.81 18.49
CA ALA A 172 -5.09 -5.57 18.09
C ALA A 172 -4.10 -5.68 19.25
N LYS A 173 -3.58 -6.89 19.47
CA LYS A 173 -2.46 -7.13 20.38
C LYS A 173 -1.17 -6.91 19.62
N LEU A 174 -0.24 -6.15 20.20
CA LEU A 174 1.00 -5.73 19.54
C LEU A 174 2.21 -6.13 20.38
N ASP A 175 3.24 -6.64 19.73
CA ASP A 175 4.57 -6.82 20.29
C ASP A 175 5.39 -5.54 20.08
N PHE A 176 5.41 -4.70 21.12
CA PHE A 176 6.13 -3.44 21.12
C PHE A 176 7.66 -3.60 20.97
N VAL A 177 8.23 -4.75 21.36
CA VAL A 177 9.67 -5.01 21.20
C VAL A 177 9.99 -5.20 19.72
N THR A 178 9.20 -6.03 19.04
CA THR A 178 9.32 -6.25 17.60
C THR A 178 9.05 -4.96 16.82
N LEU A 179 7.99 -4.21 17.16
CA LEU A 179 7.68 -2.92 16.53
C LEU A 179 8.81 -1.89 16.70
N GLN A 180 9.44 -1.83 17.87
CA GLN A 180 10.55 -0.91 18.11
C GLN A 180 11.79 -1.29 17.30
N ALA A 181 12.10 -2.58 17.17
CA ALA A 181 13.17 -3.05 16.30
C ALA A 181 12.91 -2.71 14.82
N GLN A 182 11.67 -2.87 14.35
CA GLN A 182 11.26 -2.49 13.01
C GLN A 182 11.31 -0.98 12.77
N ALA A 183 10.93 -0.18 13.76
CA ALA A 183 11.04 1.27 13.69
C ALA A 183 12.50 1.71 13.54
N ALA A 184 13.43 1.06 14.28
CA ALA A 184 14.86 1.31 14.14
C ALA A 184 15.40 0.90 12.74
N ALA A 185 14.83 -0.14 12.14
CA ALA A 185 15.14 -0.59 10.79
C ALA A 185 14.41 0.21 9.68
N GLY A 186 13.54 1.16 10.03
CA GLY A 186 12.76 1.96 9.07
C GLY A 186 11.58 1.23 8.40
N SER A 187 11.25 0.01 8.85
CA SER A 187 10.24 -0.87 8.23
C SER A 187 8.88 -0.85 8.93
N VAL A 188 8.68 -0.03 9.97
CA VAL A 188 7.40 0.05 10.69
C VAL A 188 6.32 0.79 9.91
N HIS A 189 5.09 0.26 9.97
CA HIS A 189 3.91 0.88 9.36
C HIS A 189 3.69 2.31 9.89
N SER A 190 3.35 3.25 9.00
CA SER A 190 3.24 4.68 9.32
C SER A 190 2.27 4.98 10.46
N LEU A 191 1.12 4.30 10.47
CA LEU A 191 0.09 4.43 11.52
C LEU A 191 0.58 4.02 12.92
N LEU A 192 1.57 3.14 13.02
CA LEU A 192 2.08 2.64 14.31
C LEU A 192 3.23 3.50 14.85
N ARG A 193 3.78 4.42 14.06
CA ARG A 193 4.93 5.25 14.48
C ARG A 193 4.62 6.10 15.71
N GLY A 194 3.38 6.57 15.85
CA GLY A 194 2.95 7.36 17.02
C GLY A 194 2.85 6.56 18.31
N LEU A 195 2.72 5.22 18.23
CA LEU A 195 2.67 4.32 19.38
C LEU A 195 4.05 3.95 19.89
N ILE A 196 5.10 4.20 19.10
CA ILE A 196 6.47 3.89 19.45
C ILE A 196 7.13 5.15 19.98
N THR A 197 7.48 5.13 21.26
CA THR A 197 8.32 6.17 21.84
C THR A 197 9.74 6.01 21.30
N THR A 198 10.01 6.60 20.14
CA THR A 198 11.40 6.83 19.73
C THR A 198 11.92 7.93 20.63
N ARG A 199 12.53 7.55 21.76
CA ARG A 199 13.42 8.47 22.50
C ARG A 199 14.37 9.01 21.44
N ARG A 200 14.30 10.32 21.17
CA ARG A 200 15.13 11.02 20.19
C ARG A 200 16.59 10.75 20.55
N GLN A 201 17.15 9.66 20.02
CA GLN A 201 18.56 9.40 20.07
C GLN A 201 19.14 10.51 19.20
N THR A 202 19.80 11.45 19.86
CA THR A 202 20.76 12.37 19.25
C THR A 202 21.44 11.65 18.11
N THR A 203 21.30 12.18 16.90
CA THR A 203 21.94 11.76 15.66
C THR A 203 23.33 11.17 15.91
N GLN A 204 23.39 9.87 16.17
CA GLN A 204 24.57 9.09 15.85
C GLN A 204 24.46 8.82 14.35
N PRO A 205 25.54 8.99 13.58
CA PRO A 205 25.53 8.65 12.17
C PRO A 205 25.01 7.22 12.07
N GLN A 206 23.95 7.03 11.27
CA GLN A 206 23.37 5.73 11.03
C GLN A 206 24.52 4.77 10.70
N ARG A 207 24.75 3.80 11.60
CA ARG A 207 25.45 2.59 11.16
C ARG A 207 24.56 2.00 10.08
N PRO A 208 25.05 1.79 8.86
CA PRO A 208 24.24 1.18 7.83
C PRO A 208 23.67 -0.13 8.39
N ALA A 209 22.40 -0.43 8.06
CA ALA A 209 21.95 -1.81 8.00
C ALA A 209 23.05 -2.64 7.31
N GLY A 210 23.28 -3.87 7.75
CA GLY A 210 24.42 -4.70 7.31
C GLY A 210 24.69 -4.62 5.80
N PRO A 211 25.93 -4.90 5.36
CA PRO A 211 26.44 -4.51 4.04
C PRO A 211 25.41 -4.75 2.93
N ARG A 212 25.17 -3.75 2.07
CA ARG A 212 24.17 -3.84 1.00
C ARG A 212 24.45 -5.09 0.16
N LEU A 213 23.42 -5.75 -0.39
CA LEU A 213 23.61 -6.99 -1.15
C LEU A 213 24.66 -6.84 -2.28
N ALA A 214 24.72 -5.65 -2.91
CA ALA A 214 25.75 -5.28 -3.88
C ALA A 214 27.18 -5.24 -3.29
N GLU A 215 27.36 -4.76 -2.07
CA GLU A 215 28.64 -4.74 -1.35
C GLU A 215 29.08 -6.15 -0.95
N GLN A 216 28.14 -6.99 -0.50
CA GLN A 216 28.40 -8.40 -0.21
C GLN A 216 28.77 -9.18 -1.47
N LEU A 217 28.10 -8.88 -2.59
CA LEU A 217 28.40 -9.48 -3.89
C LEU A 217 29.80 -9.04 -4.38
N ALA A 218 30.16 -7.77 -4.20
CA ALA A 218 31.48 -7.25 -4.55
C ALA A 218 32.61 -7.85 -3.70
N ALA A 219 32.34 -8.17 -2.42
CA ALA A 219 33.26 -8.86 -1.53
C ALA A 219 33.36 -10.38 -1.80
N THR A 220 32.42 -10.94 -2.56
CA THR A 220 32.39 -12.36 -2.94
C THR A 220 33.21 -12.59 -4.21
N SER A 221 34.01 -13.66 -4.26
CA SER A 221 34.81 -13.97 -5.44
C SER A 221 33.92 -14.20 -6.68
N PRO A 222 34.33 -13.78 -7.88
CA PRO A 222 33.51 -13.89 -9.10
C PRO A 222 32.96 -15.30 -9.38
N ALA A 223 33.72 -16.32 -8.99
CA ALA A 223 33.33 -17.73 -9.11
C ALA A 223 32.20 -18.15 -8.16
N ARG A 224 32.04 -17.47 -7.01
CA ARG A 224 31.02 -17.77 -5.99
C ARG A 224 29.82 -16.81 -5.98
N GLN A 225 29.87 -15.73 -6.76
CA GLN A 225 28.80 -14.73 -6.79
C GLN A 225 27.44 -15.30 -7.22
N GLU A 226 27.42 -16.24 -8.16
CA GLU A 226 26.16 -16.86 -8.62
C GLU A 226 25.56 -17.77 -7.54
N GLU A 227 26.39 -18.56 -6.87
CA GLU A 227 25.98 -19.44 -5.77
C GLU A 227 25.48 -18.63 -4.57
N PHE A 228 26.17 -17.55 -4.23
CA PHE A 228 25.75 -16.62 -3.19
C PHE A 228 24.38 -16.00 -3.48
N LEU A 229 24.15 -15.51 -4.72
CA LEU A 229 22.85 -14.94 -5.10
C LEU A 229 21.76 -16.00 -5.17
N LEU A 230 22.09 -17.22 -5.57
CA LEU A 230 21.16 -18.35 -5.54
C LEU A 230 20.70 -18.65 -4.12
N ASP A 231 21.61 -18.65 -3.15
CA ASP A 231 21.26 -18.84 -1.74
C ASP A 231 20.37 -17.72 -1.19
N VAL A 232 20.61 -16.47 -1.61
CA VAL A 232 19.73 -15.34 -1.28
C VAL A 232 18.34 -15.55 -1.87
N VAL A 233 18.24 -15.86 -3.17
CA VAL A 233 16.95 -16.09 -3.82
C VAL A 233 16.21 -17.27 -3.17
N ARG A 234 16.86 -18.40 -2.93
CA ARG A 234 16.24 -19.58 -2.29
C ARG A 234 15.76 -19.28 -0.89
N ARG A 235 16.49 -18.45 -0.13
CA ARG A 235 16.07 -18.00 1.20
C ARG A 235 14.82 -17.13 1.14
N GLU A 236 14.76 -16.17 0.22
CA GLU A 236 13.59 -15.31 0.07
C GLU A 236 12.36 -16.07 -0.45
N VAL A 237 12.58 -17.04 -1.33
CA VAL A 237 11.54 -17.96 -1.82
C VAL A 237 11.00 -18.81 -0.68
N ALA A 238 11.89 -19.46 0.10
CA ALA A 238 11.50 -20.21 1.29
C ALA A 238 10.76 -19.34 2.31
N ALA A 239 11.23 -18.13 2.56
CA ALA A 239 10.60 -17.19 3.49
C ALA A 239 9.22 -16.68 3.00
N THR A 240 8.97 -16.75 1.69
CA THR A 240 7.67 -16.41 1.06
C THR A 240 6.71 -17.59 1.08
N LEU A 241 7.22 -18.82 0.96
CA LEU A 241 6.46 -20.08 1.10
C LEU A 241 6.26 -20.54 2.56
N GLY A 242 6.85 -19.86 3.54
CA GLY A 242 6.75 -20.21 4.96
C GLY A 242 7.67 -21.35 5.41
N HIS A 243 8.68 -21.70 4.61
CA HIS A 243 9.70 -22.69 4.96
C HIS A 243 10.79 -22.09 5.84
N ALA A 244 11.30 -22.89 6.79
CA ALA A 244 12.34 -22.46 7.73
C ALA A 244 13.74 -22.30 7.09
N SER A 245 13.98 -22.88 5.90
CA SER A 245 15.27 -22.76 5.23
C SER A 245 15.17 -22.84 3.70
N GLY A 246 16.05 -22.12 3.01
CA GLY A 246 16.18 -22.13 1.54
C GLY A 246 16.65 -23.47 0.95
N GLY A 247 17.20 -24.37 1.77
CA GLY A 247 17.67 -25.69 1.33
C GLY A 247 16.55 -26.61 0.84
N GLN A 248 15.31 -26.34 1.23
CA GLN A 248 14.12 -27.09 0.80
C GLN A 248 13.58 -26.66 -0.57
N VAL A 249 14.07 -25.54 -1.12
CA VAL A 249 13.69 -25.04 -2.44
C VAL A 249 14.68 -25.56 -3.47
N ASP A 250 14.23 -26.35 -4.44
CA ASP A 250 15.07 -26.78 -5.55
C ASP A 250 15.44 -25.55 -6.43
N ALA A 251 16.72 -25.47 -6.82
CA ALA A 251 17.25 -24.35 -7.58
C ALA A 251 16.71 -24.28 -9.03
N ASP A 252 16.31 -25.42 -9.57
CA ASP A 252 15.91 -25.59 -10.98
C ASP A 252 14.41 -25.88 -11.15
N GLN A 253 13.67 -26.02 -10.04
CA GLN A 253 12.22 -26.19 -10.07
C GLN A 253 11.51 -24.87 -10.39
N GLY A 254 10.46 -24.95 -11.21
CA GLY A 254 9.66 -23.81 -11.60
C GLY A 254 8.90 -23.20 -10.42
N PHE A 255 8.82 -21.87 -10.35
CA PHE A 255 8.04 -21.18 -9.32
C PHE A 255 6.58 -21.65 -9.29
N SER A 256 5.95 -21.82 -10.45
CA SER A 256 4.58 -22.33 -10.57
C SER A 256 4.42 -23.74 -9.97
N ASP A 257 5.45 -24.58 -10.08
CA ASP A 257 5.42 -25.98 -9.61
C ASP A 257 5.59 -26.09 -8.09
N ILE A 258 6.17 -25.07 -7.45
CA ILE A 258 6.31 -24.97 -5.98
C ILE A 258 5.19 -24.14 -5.33
N GLY A 259 4.13 -23.84 -6.07
CA GLY A 259 2.93 -23.18 -5.54
C GLY A 259 3.03 -21.65 -5.47
N PHE A 260 3.92 -21.02 -6.24
CA PHE A 260 3.84 -19.56 -6.41
C PHE A 260 2.61 -19.18 -7.24
N ASP A 261 1.75 -18.36 -6.64
CA ASP A 261 0.67 -17.67 -7.32
C ASP A 261 1.05 -16.20 -7.62
N SER A 262 0.08 -15.45 -8.16
CA SER A 262 0.27 -14.03 -8.49
C SER A 262 0.56 -13.16 -7.26
N LEU A 263 0.13 -13.56 -6.06
CA LEU A 263 0.34 -12.81 -4.83
C LEU A 263 1.75 -13.04 -4.29
N LEU A 264 2.18 -14.30 -4.19
CA LEU A 264 3.52 -14.68 -3.75
C LEU A 264 4.60 -14.15 -4.70
N ALA A 265 4.31 -14.08 -6.00
CA ALA A 265 5.21 -13.49 -6.99
C ALA A 265 5.47 -11.98 -6.72
N VAL A 266 4.42 -11.22 -6.41
CA VAL A 266 4.53 -9.79 -6.07
C VAL A 266 5.29 -9.59 -4.75
N GLU A 267 5.06 -10.45 -3.76
CA GLU A 267 5.77 -10.39 -2.47
C GLU A 267 7.27 -10.65 -2.63
N LEU A 268 7.63 -11.72 -3.34
CA LEU A 268 9.05 -12.02 -3.62
C LEU A 268 9.72 -10.87 -4.36
N ARG A 269 9.04 -10.29 -5.37
CA ARG A 269 9.52 -9.13 -6.11
C ARG A 269 9.77 -7.93 -5.20
N ASN A 270 8.86 -7.64 -4.27
CA ASN A 270 9.00 -6.51 -3.35
C ASN A 270 10.17 -6.71 -2.37
N LYS A 271 10.33 -7.91 -1.80
CA LYS A 271 11.47 -8.25 -0.94
C LYS A 271 12.80 -8.13 -1.66
N LEU A 272 12.89 -8.67 -2.89
CA LEU A 272 14.09 -8.56 -3.69
C LEU A 272 14.38 -7.10 -4.08
N THR A 273 13.35 -6.29 -4.36
CA THR A 273 13.51 -4.84 -4.61
C THR A 273 14.10 -4.13 -3.39
N GLU A 274 13.65 -4.48 -2.19
CA GLU A 274 14.20 -3.92 -0.94
C GLU A 274 15.66 -4.32 -0.70
N LEU A 275 15.99 -5.60 -0.90
CA LEU A 275 17.36 -6.13 -0.70
C LEU A 275 18.37 -5.63 -1.74
N THR A 276 17.92 -5.47 -2.99
CA THR A 276 18.78 -5.15 -4.14
C THR A 276 18.78 -3.67 -4.48
N THR A 277 17.78 -2.91 -4.02
CA THR A 277 17.45 -1.54 -4.46
C THR A 277 17.15 -1.39 -5.96
N LEU A 278 17.00 -2.50 -6.69
CA LEU A 278 16.69 -2.52 -8.13
C LEU A 278 15.20 -2.32 -8.38
N ARG A 279 14.84 -1.68 -9.49
CA ARG A 279 13.46 -1.65 -9.98
C ARG A 279 13.15 -2.94 -10.75
N LEU A 280 12.65 -3.94 -10.04
CA LEU A 280 12.31 -5.24 -10.62
C LEU A 280 10.92 -5.21 -11.30
N PRO A 281 10.73 -5.82 -12.48
CA PRO A 281 9.44 -5.87 -13.17
C PRO A 281 8.41 -6.72 -12.41
N ALA A 282 7.12 -6.48 -12.63
CA ALA A 282 6.04 -7.28 -12.02
C ALA A 282 5.97 -8.71 -12.59
N THR A 283 6.52 -8.91 -13.80
CA THR A 283 6.61 -10.20 -14.50
C THR A 283 7.83 -11.03 -14.10
N LEU A 284 8.62 -10.59 -13.11
CA LEU A 284 9.92 -11.17 -12.72
C LEU A 284 9.91 -12.70 -12.60
N VAL A 285 8.91 -13.27 -11.94
CA VAL A 285 8.77 -14.71 -11.70
C VAL A 285 8.39 -15.48 -12.98
N PHE A 286 7.77 -14.82 -13.96
CA PHE A 286 7.46 -15.39 -15.27
C PHE A 286 8.63 -15.28 -16.25
N ASP A 287 9.33 -14.14 -16.23
CA ASP A 287 10.51 -13.89 -17.06
C ASP A 287 11.70 -14.76 -16.63
N TYR A 288 11.77 -15.08 -15.33
CA TYR A 288 12.80 -15.91 -14.71
C TYR A 288 12.14 -17.00 -13.86
N PRO A 289 11.69 -18.11 -14.49
CA PRO A 289 10.78 -19.07 -13.88
C PRO A 289 11.40 -19.95 -12.80
N THR A 290 12.70 -19.84 -12.52
CA THR A 290 13.39 -20.68 -11.52
C THR A 290 14.29 -19.85 -10.60
N PRO A 291 14.55 -20.28 -9.35
CA PRO A 291 15.50 -19.61 -8.46
C PRO A 291 16.87 -19.35 -9.10
N ARG A 292 17.38 -20.30 -9.89
CA ARG A 292 18.64 -20.14 -10.62
C ARG A 292 18.59 -19.09 -11.71
N SER A 293 17.53 -19.06 -12.53
CA SER A 293 17.39 -18.05 -13.59
C SER A 293 17.27 -16.63 -12.98
N LEU A 294 16.55 -16.50 -11.87
CA LEU A 294 16.43 -15.24 -11.14
C LEU A 294 17.74 -14.79 -10.49
N ALA A 295 18.51 -15.69 -9.90
CA ALA A 295 19.84 -15.37 -9.34
C ALA A 295 20.82 -14.86 -10.42
N ARG A 296 20.78 -15.44 -11.62
CA ARG A 296 21.58 -14.98 -12.77
C ARG A 296 21.16 -13.60 -13.25
N PHE A 297 19.86 -13.32 -13.28
CA PHE A 297 19.34 -11.99 -13.60
C PHE A 297 19.85 -10.95 -12.59
N LEU A 298 19.70 -11.21 -11.28
CA LEU A 298 20.20 -10.31 -10.24
C LEU A 298 21.72 -10.10 -10.33
N LYS A 299 22.49 -11.13 -10.68
CA LYS A 299 23.95 -11.01 -10.90
C LYS A 299 24.28 -10.04 -12.04
N LYS A 300 23.45 -10.00 -13.09
CA LYS A 300 23.63 -9.11 -14.23
C LYS A 300 23.30 -7.67 -13.83
N GLU A 301 22.19 -7.45 -13.15
CA GLU A 301 21.71 -6.12 -12.74
C GLU A 301 22.52 -5.49 -11.59
N LEU A 302 23.09 -6.31 -10.69
CA LEU A 302 23.92 -5.84 -9.57
C LEU A 302 25.39 -5.63 -9.94
N ARG A 303 25.79 -5.91 -11.18
CA ARG A 303 27.12 -5.51 -11.66
C ARG A 303 27.16 -3.99 -11.74
N PRO A 304 28.23 -3.34 -11.27
CA PRO A 304 28.43 -1.92 -11.49
C PRO A 304 28.77 -1.70 -12.98
N GLU A 305 27.77 -1.76 -13.86
CA GLU A 305 27.74 -0.86 -15.00
C GLU A 305 27.13 0.43 -14.48
N SER A 306 28.02 1.33 -14.04
CA SER A 306 27.76 2.76 -13.85
C SER A 306 26.32 3.10 -13.46
N ASN A 307 26.06 3.15 -12.15
CA ASN A 307 24.95 3.92 -11.59
C ASN A 307 24.81 5.21 -12.40
N GLY A 308 23.70 5.32 -13.13
CA GLY A 308 23.38 6.46 -13.95
C GLY A 308 23.37 7.73 -13.12
N THR A 309 24.50 8.42 -13.09
CA THR A 309 24.47 9.86 -13.30
C THR A 309 24.02 10.01 -14.74
N HIS A 310 22.89 10.66 -14.94
CA HIS A 310 22.42 11.01 -16.28
C HIS A 310 23.46 11.94 -16.91
N ASP A 311 24.42 11.38 -17.63
CA ASP A 311 25.27 12.11 -18.56
C ASP A 311 24.41 12.45 -19.78
N VAL A 312 23.62 13.51 -19.61
CA VAL A 312 22.82 14.13 -20.67
C VAL A 312 23.75 14.64 -21.77
N ALA A 313 24.98 15.08 -21.44
CA ALA A 313 25.92 15.65 -22.39
C ALA A 313 26.50 14.60 -23.34
N GLY A 314 26.92 13.43 -22.84
CA GLY A 314 27.46 12.35 -23.68
C GLY A 314 26.45 11.78 -24.67
N ARG A 315 25.18 11.63 -24.25
CA ARG A 315 24.09 11.20 -25.15
C ARG A 315 23.65 12.28 -26.11
N GLU A 316 23.69 13.54 -25.70
CA GLU A 316 23.40 14.67 -26.60
C GLU A 316 24.43 14.74 -27.72
N ASP A 317 25.72 14.57 -27.42
CA ASP A 317 26.79 14.56 -28.43
C ASP A 317 26.68 13.37 -29.38
N GLU A 318 26.32 12.19 -28.87
CA GLU A 318 26.07 11.00 -29.67
C GLU A 318 24.82 11.17 -30.56
N PHE A 319 23.75 11.72 -30.01
CA PHE A 319 22.51 12.00 -30.73
C PHE A 319 22.70 13.09 -31.79
N ARG A 320 23.43 14.18 -31.48
CA ARG A 320 23.83 15.22 -32.45
C ARG A 320 24.66 14.62 -33.58
N ARG A 321 25.59 13.71 -33.29
CA ARG A 321 26.37 12.98 -34.32
C ARG A 321 25.48 12.08 -35.17
N MET A 322 24.55 11.35 -34.56
CA MET A 322 23.60 10.52 -35.30
C MET A 322 22.68 11.34 -36.21
N LEU A 323 22.16 12.48 -35.73
CA LEU A 323 21.38 13.41 -36.55
C LEU A 323 22.21 13.98 -37.71
N ALA A 324 23.45 14.40 -37.47
CA ALA A 324 24.30 15.01 -38.49
C ALA A 324 24.76 14.03 -39.59
N THR A 325 24.81 12.73 -39.28
CA THR A 325 25.26 11.68 -40.22
C THR A 325 24.11 10.97 -40.92
N THR A 326 22.87 11.19 -40.51
CA THR A 326 21.70 10.53 -41.11
C THR A 326 21.19 11.33 -42.31
N PRO A 327 21.05 10.72 -43.50
CA PRO A 327 20.52 11.42 -44.69
C PRO A 327 19.07 11.89 -44.50
N MET A 328 18.74 13.09 -44.98
CA MET A 328 17.39 13.68 -44.88
C MET A 328 16.26 12.77 -45.38
N ALA A 329 16.51 12.01 -46.45
CA ALA A 329 15.53 11.07 -47.01
C ALA A 329 15.02 10.03 -45.99
N ARG A 330 15.86 9.63 -45.02
CA ARG A 330 15.48 8.68 -43.96
C ARG A 330 14.48 9.28 -42.97
N PHE A 331 14.55 10.59 -42.73
CA PHE A 331 13.60 11.27 -41.84
C PHE A 331 12.25 11.51 -42.53
N GLU A 332 12.23 11.65 -43.86
CA GLU A 332 11.00 11.70 -44.65
C GLU A 332 10.29 10.35 -44.69
N GLU A 333 11.02 9.24 -44.93
CA GLU A 333 10.47 7.88 -44.91
C GLU A 333 9.82 7.52 -43.57
N LEU A 334 10.39 8.01 -42.47
CA LEU A 334 9.88 7.78 -41.11
C LEU A 334 8.82 8.80 -40.69
N GLY A 335 8.46 9.77 -41.55
CA GLY A 335 7.47 10.81 -41.23
C GLY A 335 7.89 11.78 -40.12
N LEU A 336 9.18 11.80 -39.76
CA LEU A 336 9.73 12.60 -38.65
C LEU A 336 10.12 14.02 -39.05
N MET A 337 10.20 14.30 -40.36
CA MET A 337 10.62 15.60 -40.88
C MET A 337 9.70 16.74 -40.43
N HIS A 338 8.38 16.54 -40.48
CA HIS A 338 7.42 17.55 -40.08
C HIS A 338 7.56 17.91 -38.59
N THR A 339 7.79 16.92 -37.74
CA THR A 339 7.93 17.12 -36.29
C THR A 339 9.22 17.89 -35.96
N LEU A 340 10.32 17.58 -36.66
CA LEU A 340 11.60 18.28 -36.48
C LEU A 340 11.53 19.74 -36.96
N MET A 341 10.83 20.02 -38.07
CA MET A 341 10.64 21.39 -38.57
C MET A 341 9.74 22.22 -37.65
N ALA A 342 8.67 21.63 -37.11
CA ALA A 342 7.80 22.31 -36.15
C ALA A 342 8.55 22.70 -34.85
N LEU A 343 9.42 21.83 -34.35
CA LEU A 343 10.26 22.12 -33.17
C LEU A 343 11.30 23.22 -33.43
N LEU A 344 11.83 23.32 -34.65
CA LEU A 344 12.76 24.39 -35.04
C LEU A 344 12.06 25.76 -35.14
N ASP A 345 10.82 25.78 -35.60
CA ASP A 345 10.01 27.01 -35.65
C ASP A 345 9.63 27.51 -34.23
N GLU A 346 9.36 26.60 -33.29
CA GLU A 346 9.10 26.97 -31.88
C GLU A 346 10.34 27.57 -31.20
N GLN A 347 11.53 27.00 -31.43
CA GLN A 347 12.80 27.51 -30.87
C GLN A 347 13.22 28.85 -31.49
N GLY A 348 12.88 29.12 -32.76
CA GLY A 348 13.10 30.42 -33.39
C GLY A 348 12.22 31.53 -32.81
N SER A 349 11.02 31.19 -32.35
CA SER A 349 10.08 32.10 -31.69
C SER A 349 10.51 32.44 -30.25
N GLU A 350 11.01 31.46 -29.49
CA GLU A 350 11.52 31.68 -28.12
C GLU A 350 12.83 32.50 -28.08
N ALA A 351 13.72 32.33 -29.08
CA ALA A 351 14.94 33.13 -29.20
C ALA A 351 14.67 34.60 -29.55
N ALA A 352 13.60 34.90 -30.30
CA ALA A 352 13.18 36.27 -30.61
C ALA A 352 12.50 36.95 -29.40
N GLY A 353 11.75 36.19 -28.59
CA GLY A 353 11.11 36.69 -27.37
C GLY A 353 12.11 36.99 -26.23
N THR A 354 13.16 36.19 -26.10
CA THR A 354 14.20 36.39 -25.06
C THR A 354 15.10 37.61 -25.34
N ALA A 355 15.34 37.95 -26.61
CA ALA A 355 16.06 39.17 -26.97
C ALA A 355 15.27 40.46 -26.65
N ALA A 356 13.94 40.47 -26.84
CA ALA A 356 13.09 41.63 -26.56
C ALA A 356 12.87 41.87 -25.05
N VAL A 357 12.85 40.80 -24.24
CA VAL A 357 12.74 40.91 -22.78
C VAL A 357 14.04 41.42 -22.15
N ALA A 358 15.19 41.07 -22.72
CA ALA A 358 16.49 41.53 -22.22
C ALA A 358 16.70 43.05 -22.36
N GLU A 359 16.18 43.67 -23.43
CA GLU A 359 16.26 45.14 -23.63
C GLU A 359 15.30 45.91 -22.69
N GLN A 360 14.08 45.42 -22.43
CA GLN A 360 13.14 46.08 -21.51
C GLN A 360 13.52 45.95 -20.02
N GLN A 361 14.19 44.86 -19.64
CA GLN A 361 14.62 44.64 -18.25
C GLN A 361 15.79 45.56 -17.86
N GLN A 362 16.66 45.92 -18.80
CA GLN A 362 17.79 46.85 -18.57
C GLN A 362 17.32 48.30 -18.35
N ASP A 363 16.31 48.76 -19.09
CA ASP A 363 15.76 50.12 -18.93
C ASP A 363 15.00 50.27 -17.59
N SER A 364 14.29 49.22 -17.16
CA SER A 364 13.57 49.21 -15.88
C SER A 364 14.50 49.11 -14.65
N THR A 365 15.62 48.39 -14.74
CA THR A 365 16.59 48.31 -13.63
C THR A 365 17.47 49.55 -13.50
N SER A 366 17.68 50.28 -14.60
CA SER A 366 18.28 51.62 -14.60
C SER A 366 17.44 52.63 -13.81
N LEU A 367 16.13 52.69 -14.10
CA LEU A 367 15.19 53.63 -13.46
C LEU A 367 14.99 53.38 -11.96
N ILE A 368 15.09 52.14 -11.47
CA ILE A 368 14.91 51.82 -10.04
C ILE A 368 16.12 52.23 -9.19
N ARG A 369 17.33 52.32 -9.77
CA ARG A 369 18.55 52.66 -9.03
C ARG A 369 18.68 54.15 -8.69
N GLU A 370 17.93 55.02 -9.35
CA GLU A 370 17.99 56.48 -9.12
C GLU A 370 16.81 57.02 -8.31
N MET A 371 15.83 56.20 -7.96
CA MET A 371 14.63 56.64 -7.23
C MET A 371 14.85 56.70 -5.71
N GLY A 372 14.49 57.84 -5.12
CA GLY A 372 14.47 58.01 -3.67
C GLY A 372 13.39 57.16 -2.99
N VAL A 373 13.59 56.89 -1.70
CA VAL A 373 12.73 56.01 -0.89
C VAL A 373 11.26 56.45 -0.90
N ASP A 374 10.99 57.76 -0.99
CA ASP A 374 9.63 58.30 -1.00
C ASP A 374 8.86 57.97 -2.31
N ASP A 375 9.55 57.88 -3.45
CA ASP A 375 8.93 57.54 -4.74
C ASP A 375 8.63 56.03 -4.86
N LEU A 376 9.45 55.19 -4.21
CA LEU A 376 9.21 53.75 -4.07
C LEU A 376 7.95 53.46 -3.25
N ILE A 377 7.74 54.23 -2.17
CA ILE A 377 6.55 54.11 -1.32
C ILE A 377 5.28 54.55 -2.05
N ALA A 378 5.34 55.62 -2.84
CA ALA A 378 4.20 56.09 -3.63
C ALA A 378 3.76 55.09 -4.72
N ARG A 379 4.71 54.34 -5.29
CA ARG A 379 4.43 53.31 -6.31
C ARG A 379 3.80 52.05 -5.71
N ALA A 380 4.30 51.57 -4.57
CA ALA A 380 3.72 50.42 -3.87
C ALA A 380 2.29 50.68 -3.38
N MET A 381 1.98 51.91 -2.96
CA MET A 381 0.65 52.30 -2.48
C MET A 381 -0.39 52.51 -3.62
N LYS A 382 0.04 52.62 -4.87
CA LYS A 382 -0.88 52.67 -6.03
C LYS A 382 -1.35 51.29 -6.49
N GLU A 383 -0.55 50.25 -6.29
CA GLU A 383 -0.92 48.87 -6.66
C GLU A 383 -1.95 48.25 -5.70
N THR A 384 -2.09 48.76 -4.47
CA THR A 384 -3.06 48.24 -3.49
C THR A 384 -4.49 48.77 -3.68
N ARG A 385 -4.75 49.62 -4.68
CA ARG A 385 -6.07 50.25 -4.89
C ARG A 385 -6.85 49.78 -6.13
N ASN A 386 -6.33 48.78 -6.86
CA ASN A 386 -6.97 48.19 -8.04
C ASN A 386 -7.07 46.65 -7.95
N GLN A 387 -7.53 46.13 -6.82
CA GLN A 387 -8.18 44.82 -6.74
C GLN A 387 -9.50 44.93 -5.97
#